data_AF-A0A3P7DZP9-F1
#
_entry.id   AF-A0A3P7DZP9-F1
#
_cell.length_a   1.000
_cell.length_b   1.000
_cell.length_c   1.000
_cell.angle_alpha   90.00
_cell.angle_beta   90.00
_cell.angle_gamma   90.00
#
_symmetry.space_group_name_H-M   'P 1'
#
loop_
_entity.id
_entity.type
_entity.pdbx_description
1 polymer ?
#
loop_
_entity_poly.entity_id
_entity_poly.type
_entity_poly.pdbx_seq_one_letter_code
_entity_poly.pdbx_strand_id
1 'polypeptide(L)'
;MIALKSFTSWQLYLSWRKNAVIKLQQYYFSNHAYYNINNIDDCGIDNPDQRITQDTEKICNQLAINIIPAILIGPFVIAFYTYKTYISSGGLGIGIIYGYFVIGTVVNKFLMSPMVKWNARVAKAEGDFRYKHISIRNNAESIALYEAEPFEQYECDRIFMILWWRQFKFLCWKLPNLCKLIEKTYTNCFLSFRNNRINIISGHEMNCN
;
A
#
# COMPACT_ATOMS: atom_id res chain seq x y z
N MET A 1 -4.71 8.74 26.31
CA MET A 1 -5.35 7.67 25.51
C MET A 1 -4.57 7.35 24.22
N ILE A 2 -4.22 8.35 23.39
CA ILE A 2 -3.53 8.12 22.11
C ILE A 2 -2.16 7.43 22.29
N ALA A 3 -1.36 7.87 23.26
CA ALA A 3 -0.05 7.26 23.53
C ALA A 3 -0.13 5.76 23.86
N LEU A 4 -1.12 5.35 24.66
CA LEU A 4 -1.32 3.95 25.03
C LEU A 4 -1.75 3.09 23.83
N LYS A 5 -2.65 3.60 22.98
CA LYS A 5 -3.02 2.94 21.71
C LYS A 5 -1.79 2.72 20.84
N SER A 6 -1.01 3.78 20.62
CA SER A 6 0.20 3.67 19.79
C SER A 6 1.21 2.68 20.40
N PHE A 7 1.43 2.73 21.70
CA PHE A 7 2.34 1.83 22.39
C PHE A 7 1.92 0.36 22.23
N THR A 8 0.64 0.05 22.47
CA THR A 8 0.11 -1.33 22.31
C THR A 8 0.18 -1.82 20.86
N SER A 9 -0.12 -0.97 19.88
CA SER A 9 0.08 -1.28 18.46
C SER A 9 1.56 -1.57 18.12
N TRP A 10 2.50 -0.81 18.68
CA TRP A 10 3.93 -1.04 18.47
C TRP A 10 4.41 -2.35 19.11
N GLN A 11 3.93 -2.68 20.31
CA GLN A 11 4.22 -3.97 20.96
C GLN A 11 3.71 -5.15 20.12
N LEU A 12 2.48 -5.04 19.60
CA LEU A 12 1.89 -6.04 18.71
C LEU A 12 2.70 -6.22 17.43
N TYR A 13 3.08 -5.11 16.80
CA TYR A 13 3.94 -5.10 15.63
C TYR A 13 5.26 -5.85 15.87
N LEU A 14 5.97 -5.54 16.97
CA LEU A 14 7.25 -6.17 17.29
C LEU A 14 7.10 -7.67 17.54
N SER A 15 6.09 -8.07 18.30
CA SER A 15 5.83 -9.48 18.60
C SER A 15 5.49 -10.27 17.33
N TRP A 16 4.63 -9.71 16.46
CA TRP A 16 4.27 -10.35 15.20
C TRP A 16 5.42 -10.40 14.21
N ARG A 17 6.19 -9.32 14.04
CA ARG A 17 7.37 -9.32 13.18
C ARG A 17 8.37 -10.39 13.64
N LYS A 18 8.66 -10.48 14.94
CA LYS A 18 9.54 -11.52 15.51
C LYS A 18 9.05 -12.92 15.16
N ASN A 19 7.79 -13.22 15.45
CA ASN A 19 7.23 -14.56 15.22
C ASN A 19 7.16 -14.91 13.73
N ALA A 20 6.75 -13.96 12.88
CA ALA A 20 6.66 -14.14 11.44
C ALA A 20 8.04 -14.39 10.81
N VAL A 21 9.03 -13.57 11.15
CA VAL A 21 10.41 -13.73 10.62
C VAL A 21 11.01 -15.07 11.07
N ILE A 22 10.90 -15.44 12.35
CA ILE A 22 11.43 -16.73 12.84
C ILE A 22 10.77 -17.90 12.10
N LYS A 23 9.44 -17.86 11.92
CA LYS A 23 8.73 -18.92 11.20
C LYS A 23 9.08 -18.98 9.73
N LEU A 24 9.16 -17.83 9.06
CA LEU A 24 9.59 -17.76 7.65
C LEU A 24 11.01 -18.28 7.47
N GLN A 25 11.94 -17.93 8.37
CA GLN A 25 13.29 -18.47 8.36
C GLN A 25 13.31 -19.98 8.56
N GLN A 26 12.53 -20.52 9.51
CA GLN A 26 12.41 -21.97 9.70
C GLN A 26 11.95 -22.69 8.42
N TYR A 27 10.95 -22.14 7.71
CA TYR A 27 10.49 -22.71 6.44
C TYR A 27 11.52 -22.55 5.33
N TYR A 28 12.22 -21.41 5.25
CA TYR A 28 13.23 -21.16 4.23
C TYR A 28 14.43 -22.12 4.31
N PHE A 29 14.85 -22.47 5.52
CA PHE A 29 15.95 -23.41 5.75
C PHE A 29 15.51 -24.89 5.86
N SER A 30 14.21 -25.17 5.82
CA SER A 30 13.69 -26.55 5.84
C SER A 30 13.81 -27.20 4.46
N ASN A 31 14.17 -28.49 4.40
CA ASN A 31 14.16 -29.32 3.18
C ASN A 31 14.89 -28.72 1.96
N HIS A 32 15.98 -27.99 2.17
CA HIS A 32 16.70 -27.29 1.09
C HIS A 32 15.81 -26.32 0.30
N ALA A 33 14.74 -25.78 0.90
CA ALA A 33 13.85 -24.84 0.24
C ALA A 33 14.59 -23.60 -0.29
N TYR A 34 15.60 -23.12 0.44
CA TYR A 34 16.49 -22.06 -0.05
C TYR A 34 17.19 -22.42 -1.37
N TYR A 35 17.61 -23.68 -1.55
CA TYR A 35 18.25 -24.12 -2.80
C TYR A 35 17.20 -24.24 -3.91
N ASN A 36 16.05 -24.83 -3.61
CA ASN A 36 14.99 -25.03 -4.58
C ASN A 36 14.46 -23.68 -5.09
N ILE A 37 14.16 -22.73 -4.19
CA ILE A 37 13.62 -21.41 -4.54
C ILE A 37 14.61 -20.58 -5.36
N ASN A 38 15.92 -20.69 -5.09
CA ASN A 38 16.92 -19.89 -5.81
C ASN A 38 17.41 -20.54 -7.11
N ASN A 39 17.45 -21.88 -7.19
CA ASN A 39 18.13 -22.58 -8.29
C ASN A 39 17.23 -23.49 -9.15
N ILE A 40 16.18 -24.10 -8.58
CA ILE A 40 15.38 -25.12 -9.27
C ILE A 40 14.04 -24.54 -9.75
N ASP A 41 13.35 -23.86 -8.84
CA ASP A 41 11.94 -23.51 -8.98
C ASP A 41 11.79 -22.02 -9.27
N ASP A 42 11.58 -21.71 -10.54
CA ASP A 42 10.99 -20.45 -11.00
C ASP A 42 9.48 -20.42 -10.67
N CYS A 43 9.06 -21.02 -9.53
CA CYS A 43 7.67 -21.16 -9.07
C CYS A 43 6.96 -19.83 -8.75
N GLY A 44 7.48 -18.71 -9.26
CA GLY A 44 6.91 -17.37 -9.11
C GLY A 44 7.29 -16.66 -7.82
N ILE A 45 8.24 -17.20 -7.04
CA ILE A 45 8.79 -16.53 -5.85
C ILE A 45 10.07 -15.79 -6.25
N ASP A 46 9.92 -14.56 -6.69
CA ASP A 46 11.02 -13.63 -6.93
C ASP A 46 11.48 -12.96 -5.61
N ASN A 47 12.79 -12.74 -5.49
CA ASN A 47 13.43 -11.99 -4.40
C ASN A 47 13.01 -12.46 -2.98
N PRO A 48 13.29 -13.71 -2.59
CA PRO A 48 12.86 -14.28 -1.31
C PRO A 48 13.43 -13.51 -0.10
N ASP A 49 14.64 -12.96 -0.23
CA ASP A 49 15.29 -12.12 0.77
C ASP A 49 14.46 -10.85 1.06
N GLN A 50 14.00 -10.16 0.01
CA GLN A 50 13.15 -8.98 0.12
C GLN A 50 11.80 -9.33 0.75
N ARG A 51 11.20 -10.46 0.36
CA ARG A 51 9.91 -10.92 0.90
C ARG A 51 9.99 -11.23 2.40
N ILE A 52 11.03 -11.94 2.83
CA ILE A 52 11.22 -12.30 4.24
C ILE A 52 11.53 -11.07 5.09
N THR A 53 12.27 -10.10 4.56
CA THR A 53 12.70 -8.91 5.32
C THR A 53 11.69 -7.77 5.24
N GLN A 54 11.56 -7.15 4.07
CA GLN A 54 10.81 -5.91 3.86
C GLN A 54 9.31 -6.14 3.82
N ASP A 55 8.84 -7.16 3.10
CA ASP A 55 7.39 -7.36 2.96
C ASP A 55 6.77 -7.85 4.26
N THR A 56 7.47 -8.72 4.99
CA THR A 56 7.06 -9.13 6.34
C THR A 56 6.99 -7.93 7.29
N GLU A 57 7.97 -7.04 7.25
CA GLU A 57 7.93 -5.79 8.02
C GLU A 57 6.73 -4.92 7.64
N LYS A 58 6.52 -4.65 6.34
CA LYS A 58 5.41 -3.82 5.84
C LYS A 58 4.06 -4.41 6.23
N ILE A 59 3.86 -5.71 6.07
CA ILE A 59 2.62 -6.41 6.44
C ILE A 59 2.39 -6.30 7.94
N CYS A 60 3.38 -6.65 8.77
CA CYS A 60 3.24 -6.58 10.23
C CYS A 60 2.96 -5.14 10.70
N ASN A 61 3.62 -4.15 10.12
CA ASN A 61 3.44 -2.74 10.47
C ASN A 61 2.04 -2.25 10.09
N GLN A 62 1.62 -2.46 8.84
CA GLN A 62 0.28 -2.07 8.36
C GLN A 62 -0.83 -2.76 9.14
N LEU A 63 -0.67 -4.06 9.42
CA LEU A 63 -1.64 -4.83 10.17
C LEU A 63 -1.79 -4.29 11.60
N ALA A 64 -0.69 -4.16 12.33
CA ALA A 64 -0.71 -3.79 13.75
C ALA A 64 -1.07 -2.31 14.01
N ILE A 65 -0.63 -1.39 13.14
CA ILE A 65 -0.81 0.05 13.35
C ILE A 65 -2.10 0.57 12.74
N ASN A 66 -2.44 0.13 11.53
CA ASN A 66 -3.55 0.71 10.77
C ASN A 66 -4.79 -0.19 10.78
N ILE A 67 -4.62 -1.46 10.41
CA ILE A 67 -5.76 -2.35 10.15
C ILE A 67 -6.41 -2.82 11.45
N ILE A 68 -5.65 -3.35 12.41
CA ILE A 68 -6.20 -3.94 13.64
C ILE A 68 -6.95 -2.92 14.49
N PRO A 69 -6.41 -1.70 14.76
CA PRO A 69 -7.17 -0.71 15.50
C PRO A 69 -8.43 -0.25 14.77
N ALA A 70 -8.39 -0.18 13.43
CA ALA A 70 -9.57 0.16 12.63
C ALA A 70 -10.63 -0.94 12.65
N ILE A 71 -10.24 -2.21 12.61
CA ILE A 71 -11.16 -3.36 12.72
C ILE A 71 -11.75 -3.47 14.13
N LEU A 72 -10.98 -3.14 15.18
CA LEU A 72 -11.48 -3.22 16.55
C LEU A 72 -12.50 -2.11 16.87
N ILE A 73 -12.23 -0.88 16.45
CA ILE A 73 -13.08 0.29 16.76
C ILE A 73 -14.19 0.46 15.71
N GLY A 74 -13.91 0.12 14.45
CA GLY A 74 -14.77 0.37 13.29
C GLY A 74 -16.20 -0.16 13.46
N PRO A 75 -16.43 -1.43 13.80
CA PRO A 75 -17.77 -1.98 13.97
C PRO A 75 -18.59 -1.25 15.04
N PHE A 76 -17.99 -0.86 16.17
CA PHE A 76 -18.70 -0.12 17.22
C PHE A 76 -19.10 1.28 16.73
N VAL A 77 -18.21 1.97 16.03
CA VAL A 77 -18.48 3.29 15.46
C VAL A 77 -19.57 3.19 14.39
N ILE A 78 -19.48 2.21 13.48
CA ILE A 78 -20.48 1.97 12.43
C ILE A 78 -21.84 1.64 13.06
N ALA A 79 -21.89 0.78 14.07
CA ALA A 79 -23.14 0.43 14.76
C ALA A 79 -23.78 1.64 15.45
N PHE A 80 -22.99 2.43 16.17
CA PHE A 80 -23.47 3.64 16.85
C PHE A 80 -24.03 4.68 15.87
N TYR A 81 -23.30 4.97 14.79
CA TYR A 81 -23.79 5.92 13.78
C TYR A 81 -24.97 5.37 12.99
N THR A 82 -25.00 4.07 12.70
CA THR A 82 -26.16 3.43 12.06
C THR A 82 -27.42 3.59 12.92
N TYR A 83 -27.31 3.40 14.25
CA TYR A 83 -28.41 3.62 15.18
C TYR A 83 -28.87 5.09 15.22
N LYS A 84 -27.92 6.03 15.27
CA LYS A 84 -28.23 7.48 15.24
C LYS A 84 -28.92 7.88 13.94
N THR A 85 -28.49 7.35 12.80
CA THR A 85 -29.12 7.59 11.50
C THR A 85 -30.50 6.96 11.41
N TYR A 86 -30.70 5.77 12.00
CA TYR A 86 -32.02 5.13 12.06
C TYR A 86 -33.06 6.04 12.71
N ILE A 87 -32.70 6.63 13.86
CA ILE A 87 -33.58 7.54 14.60
C ILE A 87 -33.88 8.82 13.81
N SER A 88 -32.87 9.39 13.14
CA SER A 88 -33.01 10.69 12.48
C SER A 88 -33.67 10.63 11.10
N SER A 89 -33.46 9.57 10.32
CA SER A 89 -33.82 9.51 8.89
C SER A 89 -34.68 8.31 8.52
N GLY A 90 -35.00 7.45 9.50
CA GLY A 90 -35.73 6.20 9.27
C GLY A 90 -34.93 5.16 8.46
N GLY A 91 -35.60 4.07 8.08
CA GLY A 91 -34.99 2.95 7.37
C GLY A 91 -34.49 3.29 5.95
N LEU A 92 -35.14 4.24 5.27
CA LEU A 92 -34.74 4.68 3.93
C LEU A 92 -33.34 5.32 3.94
N GLY A 93 -33.02 6.13 4.95
CA GLY A 93 -31.71 6.76 5.08
C GLY A 93 -30.57 5.74 5.20
N ILE A 94 -30.79 4.67 5.97
CA ILE A 94 -29.83 3.56 6.10
C ILE A 94 -29.62 2.87 4.75
N GLY A 95 -30.71 2.55 4.05
CA GLY A 95 -30.64 1.86 2.76
C GLY A 95 -29.78 2.61 1.73
N ILE A 96 -29.92 3.94 1.66
CA ILE A 96 -29.12 4.79 0.76
C ILE A 96 -27.63 4.76 1.15
N ILE A 97 -27.30 4.87 2.44
CA ILE A 97 -25.91 4.88 2.92
C ILE A 97 -25.22 3.55 2.64
N TYR A 98 -25.87 2.43 2.98
CA TYR A 98 -25.30 1.10 2.73
C TYR A 98 -25.23 0.82 1.22
N GLY A 99 -26.21 1.26 0.43
CA GLY A 99 -26.17 1.20 -1.03
C GLY A 99 -24.96 1.96 -1.60
N TYR A 100 -24.74 3.20 -1.15
CA TYR A 100 -23.57 4.00 -1.52
C TYR A 100 -22.26 3.32 -1.11
N PHE A 101 -22.21 2.72 0.09
CA PHE A 101 -21.03 1.99 0.57
C PHE A 101 -20.71 0.76 -0.29
N VAL A 102 -21.71 -0.03 -0.67
CA VAL A 102 -21.53 -1.21 -1.53
C VAL A 102 -21.04 -0.78 -2.91
N ILE A 103 -21.70 0.20 -3.54
CA ILE A 103 -21.29 0.72 -4.85
C ILE A 103 -19.86 1.28 -4.78
N GLY A 104 -19.56 2.10 -3.77
CA GLY A 104 -18.24 2.67 -3.54
C GLY A 104 -17.15 1.60 -3.36
N THR A 105 -17.44 0.54 -2.60
CA THR A 105 -16.52 -0.58 -2.37
C THR A 105 -16.25 -1.36 -3.65
N VAL A 106 -17.29 -1.63 -4.44
CA VAL A 106 -17.17 -2.33 -5.72
C VAL A 106 -16.32 -1.52 -6.70
N VAL A 107 -16.63 -0.23 -6.87
CA VAL A 107 -15.84 0.67 -7.73
C VAL A 107 -14.39 0.75 -7.26
N ASN A 108 -14.16 0.90 -5.95
CA ASN A 108 -12.82 0.96 -5.39
C ASN A 108 -12.03 -0.34 -5.62
N LYS A 109 -12.65 -1.50 -5.43
CA LYS A 109 -12.04 -2.81 -5.68
C LYS A 109 -11.59 -2.97 -7.13
N PHE A 110 -12.42 -2.54 -8.09
CA PHE A 110 -12.06 -2.57 -9.51
C PHE A 110 -10.90 -1.63 -9.84
N LEU A 111 -10.80 -0.47 -9.17
CA LEU A 111 -9.70 0.48 -9.36
C LEU A 111 -8.39 0.01 -8.69
N MET A 112 -8.45 -0.61 -7.51
CA MET A 112 -7.26 -1.06 -6.78
C MET A 112 -6.63 -2.33 -7.35
N SER A 113 -7.43 -3.28 -7.83
CA SER A 113 -6.95 -4.56 -8.36
C SER A 113 -5.81 -4.44 -9.40
N PRO A 114 -5.93 -3.62 -10.48
CA PRO A 114 -4.84 -3.45 -11.43
C PRO A 114 -3.63 -2.72 -10.82
N MET A 115 -3.85 -1.78 -9.90
CA MET A 115 -2.79 -1.01 -9.26
C MET A 115 -1.85 -1.91 -8.45
N VAL A 116 -2.38 -2.88 -7.72
CA VAL A 116 -1.57 -3.86 -6.96
C VAL A 116 -0.70 -4.70 -7.89
N LYS A 117 -1.23 -5.15 -9.02
CA LYS A 117 -0.46 -5.93 -10.02
C LYS A 117 0.65 -5.11 -10.66
N TRP A 118 0.44 -3.82 -10.92
CA TRP A 118 1.48 -2.94 -11.43
C TRP A 118 2.55 -2.65 -10.40
N ASN A 119 2.18 -2.38 -9.14
CA ASN A 119 3.12 -2.22 -8.04
C ASN A 119 4.06 -3.43 -7.91
N ALA A 120 3.51 -4.65 -7.95
CA ALA A 120 4.30 -5.87 -7.91
C ALA A 120 5.30 -5.97 -9.09
N ARG A 121 4.87 -5.58 -10.31
CA ARG A 121 5.74 -5.58 -11.49
C ARG A 121 6.87 -4.55 -11.45
N VAL A 122 6.61 -3.38 -10.86
CA VAL A 122 7.62 -2.34 -10.63
C VAL A 122 8.62 -2.83 -9.58
N ALA A 123 8.14 -3.34 -8.44
CA ALA A 123 9.00 -3.87 -7.38
C ALA A 123 9.88 -5.03 -7.89
N LYS A 124 9.34 -5.91 -8.73
CA LYS A 124 10.12 -6.98 -9.39
C LYS A 124 11.24 -6.40 -10.25
N ALA A 125 10.94 -5.46 -11.15
CA ALA A 125 11.96 -4.86 -12.01
C ALA A 125 13.02 -4.07 -11.22
N GLU A 126 12.65 -3.46 -10.11
CA GLU A 126 13.58 -2.78 -9.20
C GLU A 126 14.50 -3.78 -8.51
N GLY A 127 13.96 -4.94 -8.10
CA GLY A 127 14.72 -6.08 -7.60
C GLY A 127 15.70 -6.63 -8.65
N ASP A 128 15.25 -6.85 -9.89
CA ASP A 128 16.10 -7.32 -10.99
C ASP A 128 17.26 -6.36 -11.28
N PHE A 129 16.98 -5.04 -11.29
CA PHE A 129 17.99 -4.00 -11.46
C PHE A 129 19.00 -3.98 -10.30
N ARG A 130 18.53 -4.10 -9.05
CA ARG A 130 19.41 -4.20 -7.88
C ARG A 130 20.26 -5.47 -7.91
N TYR A 131 19.69 -6.60 -8.32
CA TYR A 131 20.41 -7.86 -8.45
C TYR A 131 21.54 -7.76 -9.49
N LYS A 132 21.30 -7.11 -10.64
CA LYS A 132 22.34 -6.86 -11.65
C LYS A 132 23.55 -6.13 -11.04
N HIS A 133 23.33 -5.08 -10.26
CA HIS A 133 24.41 -4.37 -9.59
C HIS A 133 25.13 -5.21 -8.52
N ILE A 134 24.42 -6.09 -7.80
CA ILE A 134 25.04 -7.04 -6.87
C ILE A 134 25.91 -8.05 -7.64
N SER A 135 25.45 -8.54 -8.79
CA SER A 135 26.21 -9.43 -9.67
C SER A 135 27.49 -8.77 -10.18
N ILE A 136 27.42 -7.50 -10.60
CA ILE A 136 28.60 -6.73 -11.02
C ILE A 136 29.59 -6.60 -9.87
N ARG A 137 29.12 -6.26 -8.66
CA ARG A 137 29.97 -6.14 -7.48
C ARG A 137 30.67 -7.46 -7.14
N ASN A 138 29.95 -8.58 -7.20
CA ASN A 138 30.51 -9.89 -6.87
C ASN A 138 31.52 -10.40 -7.91
N ASN A 139 31.38 -9.99 -9.18
CA ASN A 139 32.26 -10.39 -10.28
C ASN A 139 33.15 -9.24 -10.79
N ALA A 140 33.40 -8.23 -9.95
CA ALA A 140 34.09 -7.01 -10.37
C ALA A 140 35.52 -7.29 -10.87
N GLU A 141 36.22 -8.23 -10.25
CA GLU A 141 37.55 -8.67 -10.66
C GLU A 141 37.52 -9.30 -12.06
N SER A 142 36.59 -10.25 -12.31
CA SER A 142 36.45 -10.88 -13.62
C SER A 142 36.06 -9.87 -14.70
N ILE A 143 35.15 -8.94 -14.40
CA ILE A 143 34.73 -7.89 -15.35
C ILE A 143 35.92 -7.01 -15.74
N ALA A 144 36.73 -6.59 -14.76
CA ALA A 144 37.93 -5.78 -15.00
C ALA A 144 39.03 -6.55 -15.75
N LEU A 145 39.23 -7.84 -15.44
CA LEU A 145 40.21 -8.69 -16.12
C LEU A 145 39.84 -8.95 -17.59
N TYR A 146 38.54 -9.04 -17.90
CA TYR A 146 38.03 -9.27 -19.26
C TYR A 146 37.71 -7.98 -20.03
N GLU A 147 37.92 -6.79 -19.44
CA GLU A 147 37.54 -5.49 -20.01
C GLU A 147 36.07 -5.47 -20.50
N ALA A 148 35.19 -6.10 -19.71
CA ALA A 148 33.78 -6.31 -20.06
C ALA A 148 32.85 -5.17 -19.61
N GLU A 149 33.39 -4.02 -19.18
CA GLU A 149 32.63 -2.84 -18.75
C GLU A 149 31.60 -2.34 -19.77
N PRO A 150 31.90 -2.19 -21.08
CA PRO A 150 30.91 -1.69 -22.04
C PRO A 150 29.73 -2.65 -22.19
N PHE A 151 29.96 -3.95 -22.07
CA PHE A 151 28.89 -4.96 -22.10
C PHE A 151 28.02 -4.88 -20.84
N GLU A 152 28.64 -4.82 -19.66
CA GLU A 152 27.92 -4.72 -18.39
C GLU A 152 27.14 -3.40 -18.26
N GLN A 153 27.66 -2.30 -18.80
CA GLN A 153 26.98 -1.02 -18.89
C GLN A 153 25.74 -1.10 -19.78
N TYR A 154 25.88 -1.62 -21.00
CA TYR A 154 24.74 -1.81 -21.92
C TYR A 154 23.64 -2.65 -21.30
N GLU A 155 24.01 -3.73 -20.60
CA GLU A 155 23.07 -4.61 -19.93
C GLU A 155 22.35 -3.91 -18.75
N CYS A 156 23.07 -3.10 -17.95
CA CYS A 156 22.46 -2.28 -16.90
C CYS A 156 21.47 -1.26 -17.47
N ASP A 157 21.83 -0.56 -18.54
CA ASP A 157 20.97 0.42 -19.21
C ASP A 157 19.71 -0.24 -19.76
N ARG A 158 19.83 -1.45 -20.33
CA ARG A 158 18.70 -2.25 -20.81
C ARG A 158 17.72 -2.59 -19.68
N ILE A 159 18.22 -3.10 -18.55
CA ILE A 159 17.38 -3.44 -17.40
C ILE A 159 16.74 -2.18 -16.80
N PHE A 160 17.49 -1.08 -16.72
CA PHE A 160 16.96 0.21 -16.28
C PHE A 160 15.83 0.72 -17.19
N MET A 161 15.96 0.61 -18.51
CA MET A 161 14.91 0.98 -19.46
C MET A 161 13.62 0.17 -19.25
N ILE A 162 13.73 -1.12 -18.91
CA ILE A 162 12.58 -1.97 -18.55
C ILE A 162 11.92 -1.46 -17.26
N LEU A 163 12.71 -1.16 -16.23
CA LEU A 163 12.23 -0.59 -14.97
C LEU A 163 11.54 0.75 -15.20
N TRP A 164 12.19 1.66 -15.91
CA TRP A 164 11.66 2.98 -16.26
C TRP A 164 10.33 2.86 -16.98
N TRP A 165 10.23 1.96 -17.97
CA TRP A 165 8.99 1.80 -18.72
C TRP A 165 7.86 1.22 -17.88
N ARG A 166 8.17 0.31 -16.94
CA ARG A 166 7.18 -0.20 -15.97
C ARG A 166 6.73 0.88 -15.00
N GLN A 167 7.64 1.74 -14.52
CA GLN A 167 7.30 2.87 -13.66
C GLN A 167 6.45 3.90 -14.41
N PHE A 168 6.78 4.21 -15.65
CA PHE A 168 6.01 5.13 -16.48
C PHE A 168 4.60 4.58 -16.77
N LYS A 169 4.46 3.31 -17.18
CA LYS A 169 3.15 2.67 -17.34
C LYS A 169 2.34 2.70 -16.05
N PHE A 170 2.98 2.43 -14.90
CA PHE A 170 2.35 2.52 -13.61
C PHE A 170 1.86 3.95 -13.31
N LEU A 171 2.67 4.97 -13.60
CA LEU A 171 2.30 6.38 -13.45
C LEU A 171 1.11 6.75 -14.34
N CYS A 172 1.11 6.35 -15.62
CA CYS A 172 -0.01 6.56 -16.53
C CYS A 172 -1.30 5.91 -16.02
N TRP A 173 -1.22 4.72 -15.42
CA TRP A 173 -2.37 4.06 -14.77
C TRP A 173 -2.81 4.77 -13.48
N LYS A 174 -1.89 5.44 -12.79
CA LYS A 174 -2.17 6.23 -11.58
C LYS A 174 -2.82 7.57 -11.91
N LEU A 175 -2.57 8.12 -13.09
CA LEU A 175 -2.99 9.47 -13.50
C LEU A 175 -4.51 9.70 -13.37
N PRO A 176 -5.41 8.80 -13.84
CA PRO A 176 -6.86 9.02 -13.68
C PRO A 176 -7.29 9.06 -12.21
N ASN A 177 -6.65 8.26 -11.36
CA ASN A 177 -6.95 8.23 -9.93
C ASN A 177 -6.42 9.48 -9.21
N LEU A 178 -5.23 9.97 -9.61
CA LEU A 178 -4.67 11.23 -9.12
C LEU A 178 -5.56 12.41 -9.50
N CYS A 179 -6.00 12.50 -10.75
CA CYS A 179 -6.92 13.56 -11.20
C CYS A 179 -8.24 13.54 -10.40
N LYS A 180 -8.85 12.36 -10.20
CA LYS A 180 -10.07 12.23 -9.39
C LYS A 180 -9.86 12.63 -7.93
N LEU A 181 -8.71 12.29 -7.34
CA LEU A 181 -8.37 12.67 -5.97
C LEU A 181 -8.21 14.18 -5.84
N ILE A 182 -7.55 14.80 -6.82
CA ILE A 182 -7.36 16.25 -6.89
C ILE A 182 -8.72 16.94 -7.04
N GLU A 183 -9.57 16.50 -7.96
CA GLU A 183 -10.94 17.03 -8.15
C GLU A 183 -11.79 16.90 -6.88
N LYS A 184 -11.73 15.74 -6.20
CA LYS A 184 -12.42 15.52 -4.92
C LYS A 184 -11.89 16.43 -3.81
N THR A 185 -10.60 16.74 -3.81
CA THR A 185 -10.00 17.64 -2.81
C THR A 185 -10.45 19.08 -3.03
N TYR A 186 -10.45 19.55 -4.29
CA TYR A 186 -10.94 20.89 -4.62
C TYR A 186 -12.44 21.07 -4.33
N THR A 187 -13.28 20.09 -4.69
CA THR A 187 -14.71 20.13 -4.41
C THR A 187 -15.02 20.12 -2.91
N ASN A 188 -14.30 19.30 -2.12
CA ASN A 188 -14.42 19.31 -0.66
C ASN A 188 -13.99 20.64 -0.03
N CYS A 189 -12.86 21.22 -0.48
CA CYS A 189 -12.44 22.56 -0.04
C CYS A 189 -13.50 23.61 -0.38
N PHE A 190 -14.04 23.61 -1.60
CA PHE A 190 -15.07 24.55 -2.03
C PHE A 190 -16.36 24.43 -1.20
N LEU A 191 -16.83 23.20 -0.95
CA LEU A 191 -17.99 22.95 -0.08
C LEU A 191 -17.74 23.41 1.36
N SER A 192 -16.53 23.19 1.90
CA SER A 192 -16.16 23.67 3.23
C SER A 192 -16.14 25.19 3.32
N PHE A 193 -15.62 25.89 2.31
CA PHE A 193 -15.66 27.35 2.23
C PHE A 193 -17.08 27.89 2.11
N ARG A 194 -17.96 27.21 1.34
CA ARG A 194 -19.36 27.59 1.20
C ARG A 194 -20.14 27.41 2.51
N ASN A 195 -19.96 26.27 3.20
CA ASN A 195 -20.62 26.02 4.49
C ASN A 195 -20.14 26.99 5.57
N ASN A 196 -18.85 27.32 5.64
CA ASN A 196 -18.35 28.34 6.56
C ASN A 196 -18.94 29.73 6.26
N ARG A 197 -19.09 30.11 4.99
CA ARG A 197 -19.75 31.38 4.63
C ARG A 197 -21.22 31.42 5.06
N ILE A 198 -21.97 30.35 4.84
CA ILE A 198 -23.39 30.28 5.25
C ILE A 198 -23.52 30.36 6.78
N ASN A 199 -22.62 29.71 7.53
CA ASN A 199 -22.61 29.78 9.00
C ASN A 199 -22.28 31.19 9.53
N ILE A 200 -21.41 31.94 8.84
CA ILE A 200 -21.10 33.32 9.23
C ILE A 200 -22.31 34.25 8.97
N ILE A 201 -23.02 34.06 7.85
CA ILE A 201 -24.19 34.89 7.50
C ILE A 201 -25.36 34.60 8.44
N SER A 202 -25.64 33.31 8.71
CA SER A 202 -26.71 32.91 9.65
C SER A 202 -26.41 33.23 11.11
N GLY A 203 -25.14 33.21 11.52
CA GLY A 203 -24.72 33.68 12.85
C GLY A 203 -24.83 35.20 13.02
N HIS A 204 -24.74 35.97 11.93
CA HIS A 204 -24.92 37.42 11.97
C HIS A 204 -26.40 37.83 12.01
N GLU A 205 -27.31 37.03 11.43
CA GLU A 205 -28.76 37.27 11.51
C GLU A 205 -29.35 36.96 12.89
N MET A 206 -28.77 36.02 13.65
CA MET A 206 -29.24 35.72 15.02
C MET A 206 -28.79 36.73 16.10
N ASN A 207 -27.82 37.60 15.80
CA ASN A 207 -27.35 38.66 16.71
C ASN A 207 -27.96 40.04 16.41
N CYS A 208 -28.87 40.16 15.43
CA CYS A 208 -29.52 41.42 15.04
C CYS A 208 -31.03 41.48 15.34
N ASN A 209 -31.56 40.56 16.15
CA ASN A 209 -32.90 40.62 16.76
C ASN A 209 -32.78 40.55 18.28
#